data_AF-A0AA40BQC1-F1
#
_entry.id   AF-A0AA40BQC1-F1
#
_cell.length_a   1.000
_cell.length_b   1.000
_cell.length_c   1.000
_cell.angle_alpha   90.00
_cell.angle_beta   90.00
_cell.angle_gamma   90.00
#
_symmetry.space_group_name_H-M   'P 1'
#
loop_
_entity.id
_entity.type
_entity.pdbx_description
1 polymer ?
#
loop_
_entity_poly.entity_id
_entity_poly.type
_entity_poly.pdbx_seq_one_letter_code
_entity_poly.pdbx_strand_id
1 'polypeptide(L)'
;MTAVARRAVARCLRAGPGPLQTAVLPVFLRSRHIATAAVVTRDSHIPAIIPTLPTVSEPLPPGRGTGSDALSTSRREQLKDAKPFSDFLTDTFNRQHDYLRISVTERCNLRCLYCMPEEGVPLSPTRELLTTPEIVLLSSLFVAQGVTKIRLTGGEPTVRRDIVPLMQQIGALRSHGLRELCLTTNGLSLHRKLDAMVDAGLTAVNLSLDTLDPWQFQLMTRRAGFPAVRKSIDRILEMNRAGAGIKLKINCVVMRGLNDREILPFVEMTRDEDLEVRFIEYMPFDGNKWSKGKMFSYQEMLDVIRAKYPDVHPEQGHKNDTSKTYKVPGFTGRVGFITSMTHNFCGTCNRLRITGDGNLKVCLFGNTEVSLRDIIRKVNQGEPIDEAAFEALNQRANYIAPLDGPGPLLAPNSEELLEVINIAVKNKKEKHAGIGELENMKNRPMILIGG
;
A
#
# COMPACT_ATOMS: atom_id res chain seq x y z
N MET A 1 -32.08 -21.33 -55.89
CA MET A 1 -32.64 -22.41 -55.04
C MET A 1 -32.83 -21.83 -53.64
N THR A 2 -34.03 -21.26 -53.40
CA THR A 2 -35.05 -21.76 -52.43
C THR A 2 -34.64 -21.52 -50.97
N ALA A 3 -35.13 -20.43 -50.36
CA ALA A 3 -36.28 -20.39 -49.43
C ALA A 3 -35.90 -20.93 -48.03
N VAL A 4 -36.11 -20.25 -46.90
CA VAL A 4 -37.41 -19.87 -46.32
C VAL A 4 -37.19 -18.85 -45.20
N ALA A 5 -37.99 -17.79 -45.21
CA ALA A 5 -38.33 -16.96 -44.04
C ALA A 5 -39.60 -17.50 -43.37
N ARG A 6 -39.75 -17.41 -42.04
CA ARG A 6 -40.95 -16.93 -41.29
C ARG A 6 -41.14 -17.52 -39.87
N ARG A 7 -41.73 -16.67 -39.01
CA ARG A 7 -42.50 -16.85 -37.76
C ARG A 7 -41.68 -16.95 -36.45
N ALA A 8 -42.02 -16.27 -35.35
CA ALA A 8 -43.31 -15.69 -34.94
C ALA A 8 -43.17 -14.40 -34.10
N VAL A 9 -44.11 -13.48 -34.31
CA VAL A 9 -44.48 -12.34 -33.46
C VAL A 9 -45.91 -12.59 -32.98
N ALA A 10 -46.20 -12.24 -31.72
CA ALA A 10 -47.45 -11.65 -31.19
C ALA A 10 -48.10 -12.33 -29.97
N ARG A 11 -48.67 -11.44 -29.13
CA ARG A 11 -49.62 -11.58 -28.00
C ARG A 11 -48.99 -11.74 -26.60
N CYS A 12 -49.34 -10.96 -25.57
CA CYS A 12 -50.48 -10.06 -25.37
C CYS A 12 -50.14 -8.86 -24.45
N LEU A 13 -50.68 -7.70 -24.82
CA LEU A 13 -50.92 -6.53 -23.98
C LEU A 13 -52.19 -6.74 -23.12
N ARG A 14 -52.23 -6.04 -21.97
CA ARG A 14 -53.38 -5.38 -21.29
C ARG A 14 -53.55 -5.79 -19.82
N ALA A 15 -53.31 -4.85 -18.93
CA ALA A 15 -54.28 -4.46 -17.88
C ALA A 15 -53.90 -3.06 -17.36
N GLY A 16 -54.86 -2.14 -17.44
CA GLY A 16 -54.78 -0.75 -16.97
C GLY A 16 -55.09 -0.59 -15.47
N PRO A 17 -55.31 0.64 -14.98
CA PRO A 17 -54.94 1.08 -13.64
C PRO A 17 -56.09 1.22 -12.61
N GLY A 18 -55.70 1.21 -11.31
CA GLY A 18 -56.42 1.78 -10.15
C GLY A 18 -57.35 0.84 -9.37
N PRO A 19 -57.71 1.11 -8.09
CA PRO A 19 -57.46 2.32 -7.30
C PRO A 19 -56.83 2.10 -5.89
N LEU A 20 -56.61 3.24 -5.24
CA LEU A 20 -56.17 3.48 -3.85
C LEU A 20 -56.79 2.58 -2.78
N GLN A 21 -55.96 2.10 -1.85
CA GLN A 21 -56.35 2.07 -0.43
C GLN A 21 -55.13 2.11 0.50
N THR A 22 -55.25 3.03 1.45
CA THR A 22 -54.40 3.37 2.57
C THR A 22 -54.15 2.20 3.52
N ALA A 23 -52.89 1.93 3.86
CA ALA A 23 -52.53 1.15 5.04
C ALA A 23 -51.38 1.85 5.77
N VAL A 24 -51.73 2.38 6.93
CA VAL A 24 -50.86 3.06 7.89
C VAL A 24 -50.09 1.99 8.68
N LEU A 25 -48.76 2.11 8.76
CA LEU A 25 -47.91 1.36 9.71
C LEU A 25 -47.00 2.36 10.45
N PRO A 26 -46.78 2.16 11.76
CA PRO A 26 -46.47 3.23 12.68
C PRO A 26 -44.98 3.58 12.70
N VAL A 27 -44.72 4.89 12.70
CA VAL A 27 -43.40 5.49 12.94
C VAL A 27 -43.11 5.45 14.45
N PHE A 28 -42.07 4.71 14.85
CA PHE A 28 -41.49 4.80 16.19
C PHE A 28 -40.67 6.08 16.30
N LEU A 29 -41.28 7.16 16.79
CA LEU A 29 -40.61 8.38 17.23
C LEU A 29 -40.13 8.20 18.68
N ARG A 30 -38.82 8.08 18.88
CA ARG A 30 -38.19 8.28 20.19
C ARG A 30 -37.90 9.77 20.39
N SER A 31 -38.75 10.41 21.18
CA SER A 31 -38.55 11.76 21.70
C SER A 31 -37.31 11.82 22.60
N ARG A 32 -36.37 12.73 22.30
CA ARG A 32 -35.37 13.21 23.27
C ARG A 32 -35.73 14.64 23.63
N HIS A 33 -35.96 14.85 24.92
CA HIS A 33 -36.27 16.15 25.51
C HIS A 33 -35.10 17.13 25.34
N ILE A 34 -35.42 18.32 24.83
CA ILE A 34 -34.62 19.54 24.92
C ILE A 34 -35.23 20.32 26.08
N ALA A 35 -34.43 20.67 27.09
CA ALA A 35 -34.86 21.56 28.18
C ALA A 35 -34.37 22.99 27.91
N THR A 36 -35.29 23.94 28.03
CA THR A 36 -35.16 25.36 27.72
C THR A 36 -34.85 26.19 28.97
N ALA A 37 -34.02 27.21 28.78
CA ALA A 37 -33.95 28.56 29.40
C ALA A 37 -34.47 28.82 30.83
N ALA A 38 -33.63 29.54 31.60
CA ALA A 38 -34.10 30.50 32.60
C ALA A 38 -33.30 31.82 32.46
N VAL A 39 -34.04 32.92 32.32
CA VAL A 39 -33.62 34.34 32.38
C VAL A 39 -34.35 34.95 33.57
N VAL A 40 -33.69 35.86 34.32
CA VAL A 40 -34.19 36.95 35.21
C VAL A 40 -33.00 37.33 36.12
N THR A 41 -32.56 38.55 36.44
CA THR A 41 -32.86 39.97 36.12
C THR A 41 -31.67 40.81 36.60
N ARG A 42 -31.47 42.02 36.06
CA ARG A 42 -30.51 43.05 36.55
C ARG A 42 -31.15 43.93 37.63
N ASP A 43 -30.41 44.25 38.70
CA ASP A 43 -30.21 45.59 39.30
C ASP A 43 -29.38 45.45 40.61
N SER A 44 -28.11 45.88 40.65
CA SER A 44 -27.54 47.19 41.04
C SER A 44 -27.20 47.34 42.54
N HIS A 45 -25.89 47.32 42.88
CA HIS A 45 -25.20 48.16 43.89
C HIS A 45 -23.66 47.90 43.88
N ILE A 46 -22.89 49.00 43.93
CA ILE A 46 -21.42 49.29 43.83
C ILE A 46 -20.66 48.92 45.14
N PRO A 47 -19.29 48.83 45.31
CA PRO A 47 -18.16 49.41 44.54
C PRO A 47 -16.94 48.52 44.19
N ALA A 48 -16.06 49.13 43.37
CA ALA A 48 -14.75 48.67 42.92
C ALA A 48 -13.70 48.53 44.05
N ILE A 49 -12.89 47.46 43.99
CA ILE A 49 -11.63 47.31 44.71
C ILE A 49 -10.59 46.70 43.77
N ILE A 50 -9.48 47.43 43.60
CA ILE A 50 -8.29 47.05 42.82
C ILE A 50 -7.41 46.14 43.69
N PRO A 51 -7.00 44.94 43.24
CA PRO A 51 -6.00 44.16 43.98
C PRO A 51 -4.58 44.54 43.54
N THR A 52 -3.87 45.15 44.46
CA THR A 52 -2.44 45.47 44.44
C THR A 52 -1.55 44.22 44.45
N LEU A 53 -0.47 44.25 43.66
CA LEU A 53 0.64 43.30 43.69
C LEU A 53 1.36 43.31 45.06
N PRO A 54 1.67 42.15 45.68
CA PRO A 54 2.56 42.09 46.82
C PRO A 54 4.04 41.97 46.40
N THR A 55 4.84 42.75 47.11
CA THR A 55 6.28 42.97 47.03
C THR A 55 7.12 41.81 47.56
N VAL A 56 8.32 41.67 46.99
CA VAL A 56 9.38 40.71 47.34
C VAL A 56 10.17 41.20 48.56
N SER A 57 10.38 40.34 49.55
CA SER A 57 11.53 40.40 50.46
C SER A 57 11.65 39.12 51.30
N GLU A 58 12.58 38.22 50.94
CA GLU A 58 13.58 37.60 51.84
C GLU A 58 14.50 36.64 51.04
N PRO A 59 15.74 36.37 51.51
CA PRO A 59 16.88 36.07 50.65
C PRO A 59 17.09 34.58 50.34
N LEU A 60 17.61 34.32 49.14
CA LEU A 60 18.04 32.99 48.68
C LEU A 60 19.29 32.48 49.42
N PRO A 61 19.35 31.20 49.82
CA PRO A 61 20.56 30.58 50.35
C PRO A 61 21.59 30.30 49.22
N PRO A 62 22.90 30.30 49.53
CA PRO A 62 23.96 30.28 48.51
C PRO A 62 24.15 28.90 47.88
N GLY A 63 24.51 28.91 46.60
CA GLY A 63 24.59 27.75 45.74
C GLY A 63 25.70 26.76 46.05
N ARG A 64 25.41 25.49 45.74
CA ARG A 64 26.41 24.51 45.32
C ARG A 64 26.14 24.19 43.85
N GLY A 65 27.06 24.61 42.99
CA GLY A 65 27.06 24.21 41.60
C GLY A 65 27.36 22.72 41.46
N THR A 66 26.61 22.06 40.59
CA THR A 66 27.07 21.00 39.66
C THR A 66 25.89 20.61 38.78
N GLY A 67 26.05 20.73 37.45
CA GLY A 67 25.30 19.92 36.49
C GLY A 67 23.98 20.48 35.97
N SER A 68 24.04 21.53 35.14
CA SER A 68 23.04 21.72 34.10
C SER A 68 23.27 20.67 33.01
N ASP A 69 22.60 19.53 33.06
CA ASP A 69 22.46 18.60 31.92
C ASP A 69 21.38 17.57 32.21
N ALA A 70 20.13 18.03 32.25
CA ALA A 70 18.97 17.16 32.20
C ALA A 70 18.04 17.69 31.10
N LEU A 71 18.44 17.47 29.84
CA LEU A 71 17.61 17.47 28.61
C LEU A 71 18.51 17.45 27.35
N SER A 72 19.36 16.42 27.21
CA SER A 72 19.77 15.96 25.88
C SER A 72 20.29 14.52 25.95
N THR A 73 19.38 13.54 25.95
CA THR A 73 19.79 12.21 25.47
C THR A 73 20.24 12.42 24.04
N SER A 74 21.55 12.32 23.85
CA SER A 74 22.19 12.59 22.57
C SER A 74 21.54 11.70 21.53
N ARG A 75 21.27 12.24 20.33
CA ARG A 75 20.89 11.42 19.16
C ARG A 75 21.83 10.23 18.97
N ARG A 76 23.08 10.31 19.47
CA ARG A 76 24.06 9.20 19.49
C ARG A 76 23.72 8.08 20.48
N GLU A 77 23.09 8.35 21.61
CA GLU A 77 22.65 7.33 22.57
C GLU A 77 21.42 6.59 22.03
N GLN A 78 20.47 7.31 21.43
CA GLN A 78 19.34 6.70 20.71
C GLN A 78 19.78 5.85 19.50
N LEU A 79 20.92 6.18 18.88
CA LEU A 79 21.54 5.38 17.83
C LEU A 79 22.33 4.17 18.36
N LYS A 80 22.77 4.19 19.62
CA LYS A 80 23.44 3.05 20.28
C LYS A 80 22.44 1.97 20.72
N ASP A 81 21.22 2.37 21.10
CA ASP A 81 20.13 1.46 21.48
C ASP A 81 19.33 0.91 20.29
N ALA A 82 19.55 1.44 19.09
CA ALA A 82 19.00 0.85 17.89
C ALA A 82 19.76 -0.45 17.59
N LYS A 83 19.07 -1.60 17.66
CA LYS A 83 19.61 -2.87 17.15
C LYS A 83 20.23 -2.61 15.77
N PRO A 84 21.50 -2.98 15.52
CA PRO A 84 22.11 -2.77 14.23
C PRO A 84 21.26 -3.49 13.17
N PHE A 85 21.00 -2.80 12.06
CA PHE A 85 20.28 -3.39 10.92
C PHE A 85 21.05 -4.64 10.46
N SER A 86 20.32 -5.73 10.17
CA SER A 86 20.94 -7.03 9.91
C SER A 86 21.88 -7.01 8.70
N ASP A 87 23.06 -7.63 8.85
CA ASP A 87 24.00 -7.84 7.76
C ASP A 87 23.42 -8.73 6.65
N PHE A 88 22.49 -9.64 7.00
CA PHE A 88 21.81 -10.52 6.05
C PHE A 88 20.91 -9.77 5.05
N LEU A 89 20.43 -8.57 5.43
CA LEU A 89 19.60 -7.72 4.58
C LEU A 89 20.36 -6.51 4.01
N THR A 90 21.68 -6.50 4.14
CA THR A 90 22.54 -5.44 3.60
C THR A 90 23.35 -5.97 2.43
N ASP A 91 23.23 -5.35 1.26
CA ASP A 91 23.94 -5.82 0.07
C ASP A 91 25.42 -5.37 0.01
N THR A 92 26.09 -5.71 -1.09
CA THR A 92 27.50 -5.36 -1.36
C THR A 92 27.72 -3.87 -1.63
N PHE A 93 26.66 -3.09 -1.82
CA PHE A 93 26.68 -1.63 -2.00
C PHE A 93 26.26 -0.90 -0.72
N ASN A 94 26.19 -1.62 0.42
CA ASN A 94 25.78 -1.09 1.71
C ASN A 94 24.34 -0.51 1.72
N ARG A 95 23.47 -1.01 0.83
CA ARG A 95 22.04 -0.67 0.84
C ARG A 95 21.34 -1.58 1.83
N GLN A 96 20.71 -0.98 2.83
CA GLN A 96 19.88 -1.68 3.81
C GLN A 96 18.48 -1.94 3.22
N HIS A 97 18.03 -3.19 3.21
CA HIS A 97 16.74 -3.59 2.66
C HIS A 97 15.65 -3.72 3.72
N ASP A 98 15.04 -2.59 4.09
CA ASP A 98 14.00 -2.50 5.12
C ASP A 98 12.56 -2.55 4.57
N TYR A 99 12.40 -2.80 3.26
CA TYR A 99 11.12 -2.79 2.57
C TYR A 99 10.86 -4.11 1.82
N LEU A 100 9.94 -4.91 2.37
CA LEU A 100 9.48 -6.16 1.77
C LEU A 100 8.15 -5.98 1.02
N ARG A 101 8.06 -6.55 -0.19
CA ARG A 101 6.81 -6.66 -0.95
C ARG A 101 6.45 -8.13 -1.10
N ILE A 102 5.21 -8.48 -0.80
CA ILE A 102 4.72 -9.87 -0.83
C ILE A 102 3.55 -9.93 -1.81
N SER A 103 3.70 -10.74 -2.87
CA SER A 103 2.60 -11.12 -3.75
C SER A 103 1.78 -12.21 -3.05
N VAL A 104 0.53 -11.91 -2.69
CA VAL A 104 -0.32 -12.82 -1.90
C VAL A 104 -1.25 -13.66 -2.76
N THR A 105 -1.35 -13.40 -4.05
CA THR A 105 -2.26 -14.10 -4.98
C THR A 105 -1.87 -13.78 -6.41
N GLU A 106 -2.06 -14.72 -7.33
CA GLU A 106 -1.93 -14.48 -8.78
C GLU A 106 -3.27 -14.09 -9.42
N ARG A 107 -4.38 -14.25 -8.69
CA ARG A 107 -5.72 -13.93 -9.18
C ARG A 107 -5.92 -12.42 -9.20
N CYS A 108 -6.50 -11.94 -10.30
CA CYS A 108 -6.95 -10.55 -10.42
C CYS A 108 -8.37 -10.50 -10.98
N ASN A 109 -9.15 -9.55 -10.48
CA ASN A 109 -10.50 -9.25 -10.92
C ASN A 109 -10.55 -8.21 -12.06
N LEU A 110 -9.41 -7.85 -12.68
CA LEU A 110 -9.28 -7.03 -13.89
C LEU A 110 -8.42 -7.74 -14.95
N ARG A 111 -8.44 -7.24 -16.19
CA ARG A 111 -7.62 -7.73 -17.32
C ARG A 111 -6.97 -6.57 -18.07
N CYS A 112 -6.16 -5.80 -17.34
CA CYS A 112 -5.59 -4.55 -17.83
C CYS A 112 -4.66 -4.76 -19.04
N LEU A 113 -4.81 -3.92 -20.07
CA LEU A 113 -4.13 -4.04 -21.36
C LEU A 113 -2.60 -4.16 -21.27
N TYR A 114 -1.98 -3.54 -20.27
CA TYR A 114 -0.52 -3.53 -20.08
C TYR A 114 -0.01 -4.56 -19.06
N CYS A 115 -0.90 -5.30 -18.39
CA CYS A 115 -0.55 -6.19 -17.28
C CYS A 115 -0.85 -7.65 -17.59
N MET A 116 -2.03 -7.94 -18.18
CA MET A 116 -2.50 -9.30 -18.41
C MET A 116 -3.21 -9.40 -19.77
N PRO A 117 -2.99 -10.49 -20.53
CA PRO A 117 -3.76 -10.76 -21.75
C PRO A 117 -5.25 -10.96 -21.45
N GLU A 118 -6.08 -10.99 -22.49
CA GLU A 118 -7.55 -10.99 -22.35
C GLU A 118 -8.06 -12.27 -21.68
N GLU A 119 -7.53 -13.38 -22.18
CA GLU A 119 -7.71 -14.75 -21.74
C GLU A 119 -7.20 -14.99 -20.31
N GLY A 120 -6.37 -14.07 -19.78
CA GLY A 120 -5.70 -14.21 -18.50
C GLY A 120 -4.41 -15.03 -18.59
N VAL A 121 -3.76 -15.25 -17.45
CA VAL A 121 -2.59 -16.14 -17.35
C VAL A 121 -2.98 -17.48 -16.73
N PRO A 122 -2.31 -18.58 -17.10
CA PRO A 122 -2.37 -19.81 -16.32
C PRO A 122 -2.01 -19.53 -14.86
N LEU A 123 -2.85 -20.02 -13.94
CA LEU A 123 -2.62 -19.86 -12.50
C LEU A 123 -1.88 -21.08 -11.97
N SER A 124 -0.93 -20.84 -11.06
CA SER A 124 -0.27 -21.94 -10.36
C SER A 124 -1.26 -22.75 -9.52
N PRO A 125 -1.05 -24.07 -9.38
CA PRO A 125 -1.78 -24.91 -8.44
C PRO A 125 -1.74 -24.33 -7.02
N THR A 126 -2.84 -24.45 -6.26
CA THR A 126 -2.92 -23.93 -4.88
C THR A 126 -1.78 -24.42 -3.99
N ARG A 127 -1.34 -25.66 -4.18
CA ARG A 127 -0.21 -26.26 -3.46
C ARG A 127 1.08 -25.47 -3.65
N GLU A 128 1.31 -24.88 -4.82
CA GLU A 128 2.52 -24.11 -5.10
C GLU A 128 2.48 -22.69 -4.53
N LEU A 129 1.31 -22.19 -4.14
CA LEU A 129 1.19 -20.85 -3.57
C LEU A 129 1.51 -20.85 -2.08
N LEU A 130 2.01 -19.72 -1.59
CA LEU A 130 2.24 -19.51 -0.16
C LEU A 130 0.92 -19.47 0.63
N THR A 131 0.85 -20.27 1.69
CA THR A 131 -0.25 -20.23 2.66
C THR A 131 -0.17 -18.99 3.56
N THR A 132 -1.24 -18.68 4.29
CA THR A 132 -1.23 -17.58 5.27
C THR A 132 -0.16 -17.79 6.36
N PRO A 133 -0.07 -18.97 7.00
CA PRO A 133 1.01 -19.26 7.93
C PRO A 133 2.42 -19.05 7.35
N GLU A 134 2.66 -19.50 6.11
CA GLU A 134 3.97 -19.34 5.46
C GLU A 134 4.32 -17.85 5.25
N ILE A 135 3.34 -17.04 4.83
CA ILE A 135 3.55 -15.59 4.67
C ILE A 135 3.83 -14.93 6.02
N VAL A 136 3.17 -15.35 7.09
CA VAL A 136 3.37 -14.79 8.44
C VAL A 136 4.74 -15.15 8.99
N LEU A 137 5.18 -16.41 8.84
CA LEU A 137 6.53 -16.85 9.23
C LEU A 137 7.61 -16.06 8.49
N LEU A 138 7.48 -15.91 7.17
CA LEU A 138 8.42 -15.13 6.37
C LEU A 138 8.39 -13.65 6.78
N SER A 139 7.21 -13.07 6.98
CA SER A 139 7.07 -11.68 7.43
C SER A 139 7.75 -11.45 8.78
N SER A 140 7.54 -12.36 9.73
CA SER A 140 8.16 -12.33 11.06
C SER A 140 9.68 -12.42 10.97
N LEU A 141 10.21 -13.33 10.14
CA LEU A 141 11.65 -13.46 9.86
C LEU A 141 12.24 -12.13 9.34
N PHE A 142 11.64 -11.55 8.31
CA PHE A 142 12.13 -10.30 7.73
C PHE A 142 12.05 -9.12 8.71
N VAL A 143 10.96 -9.02 9.49
CA VAL A 143 10.81 -7.98 10.53
C VAL A 143 11.88 -8.12 11.61
N ALA A 144 12.16 -9.35 12.06
CA ALA A 144 13.21 -9.64 13.03
C ALA A 144 14.61 -9.21 12.53
N GLN A 145 14.83 -9.19 11.21
CA GLN A 145 16.07 -8.72 10.58
C GLN A 145 16.10 -7.22 10.26
N GLY A 146 15.05 -6.46 10.59
CA GLY A 146 15.01 -5.01 10.43
C GLY A 146 14.11 -4.48 9.32
N VAL A 147 13.30 -5.32 8.67
CA VAL A 147 12.24 -4.83 7.78
C VAL A 147 11.21 -4.05 8.58
N THR A 148 11.05 -2.77 8.23
CA THR A 148 10.08 -1.88 8.89
C THR A 148 8.83 -1.65 8.05
N LYS A 149 8.86 -2.05 6.77
CA LYS A 149 7.77 -1.83 5.81
C LYS A 149 7.43 -3.10 5.05
N ILE A 150 6.18 -3.54 5.16
CA ILE A 150 5.63 -4.64 4.36
C ILE A 150 4.55 -4.09 3.44
N ARG A 151 4.59 -4.46 2.16
CA ARG A 151 3.54 -4.17 1.19
C ARG A 151 2.95 -5.45 0.63
N LEU A 152 1.64 -5.60 0.79
CA LEU A 152 0.88 -6.67 0.16
C LEU A 152 0.46 -6.23 -1.25
N THR A 153 0.72 -7.10 -2.22
CA THR A 153 0.39 -6.94 -3.64
C THR A 153 0.00 -8.31 -4.21
N GLY A 154 -0.09 -8.45 -5.52
CA GLY A 154 -0.13 -9.72 -6.22
C GLY A 154 -0.66 -9.52 -7.63
N GLY A 155 -1.70 -10.27 -7.95
CA GLY A 155 -2.72 -9.80 -8.89
C GLY A 155 -3.56 -8.72 -8.24
N GLU A 156 -4.65 -9.11 -7.59
CA GLU A 156 -5.44 -8.21 -6.76
C GLU A 156 -5.58 -8.78 -5.34
N PRO A 157 -4.88 -8.22 -4.34
CA PRO A 157 -4.92 -8.73 -2.96
C PRO A 157 -6.33 -8.83 -2.38
N THR A 158 -7.24 -7.90 -2.73
CA THR A 158 -8.59 -7.89 -2.16
C THR A 158 -9.45 -9.08 -2.62
N VAL A 159 -9.03 -9.80 -3.67
CA VAL A 159 -9.65 -11.05 -4.14
C VAL A 159 -9.26 -12.25 -3.27
N ARG A 160 -8.14 -12.20 -2.54
CA ARG A 160 -7.77 -13.25 -1.57
C ARG A 160 -8.80 -13.29 -0.44
N ARG A 161 -9.31 -14.49 -0.14
CA ARG A 161 -10.45 -14.71 0.77
C ARG A 161 -10.10 -14.27 2.20
N ASP A 162 -8.93 -14.66 2.67
CA ASP A 162 -8.41 -14.46 4.01
C ASP A 162 -7.45 -13.26 4.11
N ILE A 163 -7.55 -12.28 3.19
CA ILE A 163 -6.66 -11.10 3.20
C ILE A 163 -6.70 -10.31 4.51
N VAL A 164 -7.89 -10.17 5.12
CA VAL A 164 -8.05 -9.44 6.38
C VAL A 164 -7.41 -10.23 7.55
N PRO A 165 -7.72 -11.53 7.76
CA PRO A 165 -6.99 -12.36 8.73
C PRO A 165 -5.46 -12.32 8.55
N LEU A 166 -4.97 -12.43 7.30
CA LEU A 166 -3.54 -12.32 7.01
C LEU A 166 -2.97 -10.97 7.45
N MET A 167 -3.66 -9.87 7.15
CA MET A 167 -3.24 -8.53 7.56
C MET A 167 -3.24 -8.36 9.08
N GLN A 168 -4.18 -8.97 9.80
CA GLN A 168 -4.22 -8.93 11.27
C GLN A 168 -2.98 -9.62 11.87
N GLN A 169 -2.61 -10.79 11.35
CA GLN A 169 -1.42 -11.52 11.79
C GLN A 169 -0.12 -10.77 11.48
N ILE A 170 0.00 -10.16 10.29
CA ILE A 170 1.16 -9.31 9.96
C ILE A 170 1.15 -8.02 10.79
N GLY A 171 -0.02 -7.44 11.02
CA GLY A 171 -0.20 -6.23 11.84
C GLY A 171 0.24 -6.42 13.28
N ALA A 172 0.11 -7.63 13.83
CA ALA A 172 0.64 -7.99 15.14
C ALA A 172 2.17 -7.86 15.24
N LEU A 173 2.91 -7.95 14.13
CA LEU A 173 4.38 -7.77 14.10
C LEU A 173 4.85 -6.35 14.40
N ARG A 174 3.92 -5.39 14.62
CA ARG A 174 4.24 -4.03 15.07
C ARG A 174 4.99 -4.01 16.39
N SER A 175 4.67 -4.90 17.32
CA SER A 175 5.41 -5.08 18.58
C SER A 175 6.87 -5.48 18.35
N HIS A 176 7.21 -6.02 17.19
CA HIS A 176 8.54 -6.49 16.82
C HIS A 176 9.27 -5.58 15.84
N GLY A 177 8.74 -4.39 15.53
CA GLY A 177 9.41 -3.37 14.74
C GLY A 177 8.77 -3.02 13.39
N LEU A 178 7.69 -3.69 12.98
CA LEU A 178 6.95 -3.31 11.79
C LEU A 178 6.32 -1.92 11.97
N ARG A 179 6.61 -0.98 11.08
CA ARG A 179 6.10 0.40 11.12
C ARG A 179 4.99 0.64 10.11
N GLU A 180 5.17 0.16 8.89
CA GLU A 180 4.25 0.39 7.79
C GLU A 180 3.72 -0.93 7.21
N LEU A 181 2.39 -1.11 7.24
CA LEU A 181 1.68 -2.15 6.50
C LEU A 181 0.92 -1.50 5.37
N CYS A 182 1.33 -1.79 4.13
CA CYS A 182 0.83 -1.14 2.93
C CYS A 182 0.07 -2.12 2.05
N LEU A 183 -0.89 -1.61 1.27
CA LEU A 183 -1.60 -2.37 0.24
C LEU A 183 -1.37 -1.75 -1.13
N THR A 184 -1.16 -2.56 -2.17
CA THR A 184 -1.33 -2.16 -3.57
C THR A 184 -2.58 -2.84 -4.13
N THR A 185 -3.51 -2.08 -4.67
CA THR A 185 -4.81 -2.60 -5.14
C THR A 185 -5.35 -1.77 -6.31
N ASN A 186 -6.18 -2.35 -7.15
CA ASN A 186 -6.98 -1.63 -8.13
C ASN A 186 -8.21 -0.93 -7.53
N GLY A 187 -8.50 -1.17 -6.25
CA GLY A 187 -9.54 -0.46 -5.50
C GLY A 187 -10.97 -0.95 -5.71
N LEU A 188 -11.27 -1.90 -6.62
CA LEU A 188 -12.66 -2.32 -6.92
C LEU A 188 -13.40 -2.85 -5.68
N SER A 189 -12.71 -3.65 -4.86
CA SER A 189 -13.31 -4.27 -3.68
C SER A 189 -12.86 -3.63 -2.36
N LEU A 190 -12.04 -2.58 -2.43
CA LEU A 190 -11.37 -2.03 -1.24
C LEU A 190 -12.36 -1.43 -0.24
N HIS A 191 -13.32 -0.61 -0.69
CA HIS A 191 -14.32 0.01 0.18
C HIS A 191 -15.13 -0.97 1.05
N ARG A 192 -15.20 -2.26 0.68
CA ARG A 192 -15.90 -3.30 1.46
C ARG A 192 -15.06 -3.89 2.58
N LYS A 193 -13.74 -3.72 2.53
CA LYS A 193 -12.78 -4.34 3.45
C LYS A 193 -11.97 -3.31 4.24
N LEU A 194 -12.08 -2.03 3.88
CA LEU A 194 -11.17 -0.98 4.34
C LEU A 194 -11.20 -0.80 5.86
N ASP A 195 -12.38 -0.77 6.49
CA ASP A 195 -12.49 -0.60 7.95
C ASP A 195 -11.73 -1.72 8.69
N ALA A 196 -12.00 -2.98 8.35
CA ALA A 196 -11.31 -4.12 8.94
C ALA A 196 -9.81 -4.18 8.61
N MET A 197 -9.39 -3.63 7.46
CA MET A 197 -7.97 -3.51 7.13
C MET A 197 -7.26 -2.43 7.96
N VAL A 198 -7.95 -1.33 8.28
CA VAL A 198 -7.45 -0.28 9.17
C VAL A 198 -7.33 -0.80 10.59
N ASP A 199 -8.31 -1.56 11.07
CA ASP A 199 -8.24 -2.25 12.37
C ASP A 199 -7.06 -3.24 12.42
N ALA A 200 -6.74 -3.87 11.28
CA ALA A 200 -5.55 -4.72 11.12
C ALA A 200 -4.22 -3.95 11.03
N GLY A 201 -4.25 -2.61 11.08
CA GLY A 201 -3.07 -1.75 11.09
C GLY A 201 -2.60 -1.30 9.70
N LEU A 202 -3.47 -1.23 8.69
CA LEU A 202 -3.15 -0.64 7.38
C LEU A 202 -2.77 0.85 7.52
N THR A 203 -1.59 1.23 7.00
CA THR A 203 -1.09 2.62 7.09
C THR A 203 -1.04 3.34 5.74
N ALA A 204 -1.04 2.61 4.63
CA ALA A 204 -0.96 3.22 3.30
C ALA A 204 -1.60 2.37 2.21
N VAL A 205 -2.26 3.03 1.27
CA VAL A 205 -2.85 2.41 0.08
C VAL A 205 -2.20 3.01 -1.16
N ASN A 206 -1.63 2.15 -2.00
CA ASN A 206 -1.31 2.49 -3.38
C ASN A 206 -2.42 1.96 -4.28
N LEU A 207 -3.23 2.85 -4.81
CA LEU A 207 -4.34 2.52 -5.68
C LEU A 207 -3.90 2.68 -7.14
N SER A 208 -4.00 1.62 -7.94
CA SER A 208 -3.73 1.69 -9.38
C SER A 208 -4.97 2.20 -10.11
N LEU A 209 -4.88 3.39 -10.71
CA LEU A 209 -5.94 4.01 -11.49
C LEU A 209 -5.32 4.77 -12.67
N ASP A 210 -5.56 4.26 -13.88
CA ASP A 210 -4.89 4.76 -15.08
C ASP A 210 -5.74 5.76 -15.88
N THR A 211 -6.97 6.03 -15.47
CA THR A 211 -7.90 6.94 -16.14
C THR A 211 -8.99 7.42 -15.18
N LEU A 212 -9.44 8.65 -15.36
CA LEU A 212 -10.57 9.25 -14.63
C LEU A 212 -11.88 9.16 -15.44
N ASP A 213 -11.82 8.72 -16.69
CA ASP A 213 -12.99 8.50 -17.54
C ASP A 213 -13.55 7.07 -17.35
N PRO A 214 -14.84 6.90 -16.99
CA PRO A 214 -15.43 5.58 -16.75
C PRO A 214 -15.43 4.65 -17.96
N TRP A 215 -15.55 5.18 -19.18
CA TRP A 215 -15.57 4.38 -20.41
C TRP A 215 -14.17 3.88 -20.74
N GLN A 216 -13.20 4.78 -20.69
CA GLN A 216 -11.79 4.46 -20.86
C GLN A 216 -11.31 3.49 -19.78
N PHE A 217 -11.81 3.60 -18.54
CA PHE A 217 -11.54 2.63 -17.49
C PHE A 217 -11.96 1.21 -17.91
N GLN A 218 -13.17 1.07 -18.44
CA GLN A 218 -13.67 -0.21 -18.89
C GLN A 218 -12.89 -0.75 -20.09
N LEU A 219 -12.46 0.11 -21.02
CA LEU A 219 -11.61 -0.29 -22.15
C LEU A 219 -10.24 -0.77 -21.67
N MET A 220 -9.60 -0.01 -20.78
CA MET A 220 -8.25 -0.30 -20.30
C MET A 220 -8.18 -1.53 -19.40
N THR A 221 -9.22 -1.76 -18.59
CA THR A 221 -9.26 -2.86 -17.61
C THR A 221 -10.08 -4.07 -18.06
N ARG A 222 -10.79 -3.94 -19.19
CA ARG A 222 -11.80 -4.86 -19.76
C ARG A 222 -12.96 -5.19 -18.83
N ARG A 223 -13.20 -4.39 -17.79
CA ARG A 223 -14.29 -4.59 -16.83
C ARG A 223 -14.84 -3.25 -16.35
N ALA A 224 -16.15 -3.19 -16.16
CA ALA A 224 -16.75 -2.07 -15.44
C ALA A 224 -16.32 -2.09 -13.96
N GLY A 225 -16.26 -0.92 -13.32
CA GLY A 225 -15.86 -0.85 -11.91
C GLY A 225 -15.44 0.54 -11.42
N PHE A 226 -15.33 1.53 -12.30
CA PHE A 226 -14.89 2.88 -11.93
C PHE A 226 -15.67 3.49 -10.74
N PRO A 227 -17.01 3.41 -10.65
CA PRO A 227 -17.73 3.93 -9.48
C PRO A 227 -17.32 3.28 -8.15
N ALA A 228 -16.99 1.98 -8.17
CA ALA A 228 -16.54 1.26 -6.99
C ALA A 228 -15.11 1.67 -6.56
N VAL A 229 -14.25 1.96 -7.53
CA VAL A 229 -12.91 2.52 -7.28
C VAL A 229 -13.02 3.91 -6.68
N ARG A 230 -13.87 4.78 -7.23
CA ARG A 230 -14.16 6.10 -6.67
C ARG A 230 -14.67 6.03 -5.25
N LYS A 231 -15.64 5.15 -4.96
CA LYS A 231 -16.12 4.89 -3.60
C LYS A 231 -14.99 4.49 -2.64
N SER A 232 -14.01 3.72 -3.09
CA SER A 232 -12.84 3.36 -2.27
C SER A 232 -11.92 4.54 -2.00
N ILE A 233 -11.70 5.42 -2.98
CA ILE A 233 -10.92 6.66 -2.81
C ILE A 233 -11.63 7.59 -1.83
N ASP A 234 -12.92 7.86 -2.07
CA ASP A 234 -13.72 8.77 -1.26
C ASP A 234 -13.78 8.28 0.19
N ARG A 235 -13.94 6.96 0.42
CA ARG A 235 -13.92 6.37 1.77
C ARG A 235 -12.59 6.58 2.50
N ILE A 236 -11.44 6.45 1.82
CA ILE A 236 -10.14 6.70 2.44
C ILE A 236 -10.01 8.17 2.85
N LEU A 237 -10.44 9.09 1.97
CA LEU A 237 -10.42 10.53 2.25
C LEU A 237 -11.34 10.88 3.43
N GLU A 238 -12.54 10.32 3.50
CA GLU A 238 -13.44 10.45 4.65
C GLU A 238 -12.80 9.96 5.95
N MET A 239 -12.17 8.78 5.95
CA MET A 239 -11.48 8.24 7.12
C MET A 239 -10.31 9.13 7.55
N ASN A 240 -9.58 9.71 6.60
CA ASN A 240 -8.50 10.64 6.90
C ASN A 240 -8.99 11.95 7.51
N ARG A 241 -10.12 12.49 7.04
CA ARG A 241 -10.78 13.64 7.68
C ARG A 241 -11.22 13.33 9.11
N ALA A 242 -11.56 12.07 9.39
CA ALA A 242 -11.84 11.58 10.73
C ALA A 242 -10.58 11.20 11.56
N GLY A 243 -9.37 11.38 11.01
CA GLY A 243 -8.10 11.18 11.73
C GLY A 243 -7.42 9.82 11.52
N ALA A 244 -7.85 8.98 10.58
CA ALA A 244 -7.25 7.66 10.35
C ALA A 244 -5.78 7.69 9.84
N GLY A 245 -5.36 8.79 9.21
CA GLY A 245 -3.96 9.00 8.80
C GLY A 245 -3.43 8.02 7.74
N ILE A 246 -4.29 7.47 6.90
CA ILE A 246 -3.94 6.52 5.83
C ILE A 246 -3.32 7.28 4.66
N LYS A 247 -2.06 6.98 4.33
CA LYS A 247 -1.40 7.60 3.16
C LYS A 247 -2.01 7.04 1.87
N LEU A 248 -2.70 7.87 1.10
CA LEU A 248 -3.27 7.50 -0.21
C LEU A 248 -2.35 7.94 -1.35
N LYS A 249 -1.96 6.97 -2.18
CA LYS A 249 -1.15 7.18 -3.38
C LYS A 249 -1.88 6.60 -4.58
N ILE A 250 -2.09 7.39 -5.63
CA ILE A 250 -2.68 6.91 -6.88
C ILE A 250 -1.56 6.69 -7.88
N ASN A 251 -1.42 5.48 -8.40
CA ASN A 251 -0.43 5.13 -9.41
C ASN A 251 -1.12 5.07 -10.78
N CYS A 252 -0.61 5.84 -11.74
CA CYS A 252 -1.11 5.90 -13.11
C CYS A 252 0.04 5.60 -14.10
N VAL A 253 -0.08 4.51 -14.86
CA VAL A 253 0.86 4.18 -15.94
C VAL A 253 0.45 4.98 -17.17
N VAL A 254 1.29 5.91 -17.60
CA VAL A 254 0.98 6.81 -18.72
C VAL A 254 1.45 6.20 -20.04
N MET A 255 0.52 6.08 -20.98
CA MET A 255 0.73 5.54 -22.33
C MET A 255 0.25 6.54 -23.37
N ARG A 256 1.13 6.87 -24.32
CA ARG A 256 0.86 7.82 -25.39
C ARG A 256 -0.31 7.37 -26.25
N GLY A 257 -1.21 8.30 -26.57
CA GLY A 257 -2.41 8.05 -27.38
C GLY A 257 -3.47 7.21 -26.68
N LEU A 258 -3.30 6.93 -25.38
CA LEU A 258 -4.29 6.24 -24.56
C LEU A 258 -4.78 7.18 -23.47
N ASN A 259 -4.00 7.39 -22.41
CA ASN A 259 -4.38 8.17 -21.22
C ASN A 259 -3.49 9.40 -20.95
N ASP A 260 -2.58 9.74 -21.86
CA ASP A 260 -1.68 10.90 -21.75
C ASP A 260 -2.42 12.24 -21.67
N ARG A 261 -3.61 12.35 -22.26
CA ARG A 261 -4.49 13.53 -22.09
C ARG A 261 -4.97 13.75 -20.64
N GLU A 262 -4.90 12.74 -19.79
CA GLU A 262 -5.43 12.79 -18.42
C GLU A 262 -4.39 13.21 -17.38
N ILE A 263 -3.14 13.52 -17.78
CA ILE A 263 -2.10 14.01 -16.88
C ILE A 263 -2.62 15.22 -16.08
N LEU A 264 -3.14 16.26 -16.75
CA LEU A 264 -3.64 17.47 -16.07
C LEU A 264 -4.87 17.20 -15.19
N PRO A 265 -5.90 16.45 -15.64
CA PRO A 265 -6.99 16.01 -14.77
C PRO A 265 -6.54 15.29 -13.49
N PHE A 266 -5.53 14.41 -13.58
CA PHE A 266 -4.97 13.75 -12.40
C PHE A 266 -4.21 14.72 -11.49
N VAL A 267 -3.48 15.70 -12.03
CA VAL A 267 -2.87 16.77 -11.22
C VAL A 267 -3.95 17.56 -10.50
N GLU A 268 -5.04 17.94 -11.19
CA GLU A 268 -6.18 18.67 -10.59
C GLU A 268 -6.85 17.91 -9.45
N MET A 269 -6.87 16.58 -9.50
CA MET A 269 -7.37 15.73 -8.40
C MET A 269 -6.62 15.97 -7.08
N THR A 270 -5.38 16.45 -7.13
CA THR A 270 -4.54 16.72 -5.94
C THR A 270 -4.76 18.11 -5.33
N ARG A 271 -5.63 18.94 -5.90
CA ARG A 271 -5.81 20.34 -5.50
C ARG A 271 -6.27 20.46 -4.04
N ASP A 272 -7.39 19.82 -3.70
CA ASP A 272 -8.06 20.01 -2.42
C ASP A 272 -7.89 18.82 -1.46
N GLU A 273 -7.28 17.72 -1.92
CA GLU A 273 -7.15 16.48 -1.16
C GLU A 273 -5.68 16.16 -0.87
N ASP A 274 -5.36 15.71 0.34
CA ASP A 274 -4.03 15.20 0.70
C ASP A 274 -3.84 13.78 0.15
N LEU A 275 -3.59 13.71 -1.15
CA LEU A 275 -3.20 12.50 -1.86
C LEU A 275 -2.03 12.77 -2.80
N GLU A 276 -1.29 11.71 -3.13
CA GLU A 276 -0.17 11.78 -4.06
C GLU A 276 -0.50 11.00 -5.34
N VAL A 277 -0.58 11.69 -6.49
CA VAL A 277 -0.67 11.03 -7.79
C VAL A 277 0.72 10.77 -8.32
N ARG A 278 1.01 9.53 -8.71
CA ARG A 278 2.30 9.09 -9.23
C ARG A 278 2.15 8.61 -10.66
N PHE A 279 2.77 9.33 -11.58
CA PHE A 279 2.87 8.91 -12.97
C PHE A 279 4.04 7.94 -13.15
N ILE A 280 3.79 6.83 -13.85
CA ILE A 280 4.74 5.76 -14.07
C ILE A 280 5.03 5.66 -15.56
N GLU A 281 6.32 5.64 -15.92
CA GLU A 281 6.74 5.39 -17.30
C GLU A 281 6.39 3.95 -17.72
N TYR A 282 5.81 3.81 -18.91
CA TYR A 282 5.45 2.50 -19.45
C TYR A 282 6.70 1.61 -19.68
N MET A 283 6.76 0.46 -19.00
CA MET A 283 7.90 -0.48 -18.98
C MET A 283 7.63 -1.76 -19.80
N PRO A 284 8.69 -2.40 -20.34
CA PRO A 284 8.57 -3.70 -20.99
C PRO A 284 8.36 -4.81 -19.96
N PHE A 285 7.35 -5.66 -20.20
CA PHE A 285 7.12 -6.92 -19.50
C PHE A 285 6.67 -7.98 -20.49
N ASP A 286 6.96 -9.24 -20.17
CA ASP A 286 6.52 -10.37 -20.99
C ASP A 286 4.99 -10.32 -21.20
N GLY A 287 4.59 -10.26 -22.47
CA GLY A 287 3.19 -10.25 -22.90
C GLY A 287 2.51 -8.88 -23.02
N ASN A 288 3.15 -7.76 -22.64
CA ASN A 288 2.48 -6.45 -22.67
C ASN A 288 2.60 -5.66 -24.00
N LYS A 289 3.24 -6.23 -25.04
CA LYS A 289 3.44 -5.58 -26.36
C LYS A 289 4.01 -4.16 -26.22
N TRP A 290 5.02 -4.01 -25.38
CA TRP A 290 5.71 -2.74 -25.16
C TRP A 290 6.26 -2.17 -26.47
N SER A 291 6.25 -0.84 -26.58
CA SER A 291 6.96 -0.14 -27.64
C SER A 291 7.40 1.23 -27.17
N LYS A 292 8.59 1.66 -27.60
CA LYS A 292 9.14 2.98 -27.28
C LYS A 292 8.20 4.12 -27.70
N GLY A 293 7.48 3.98 -28.82
CA GLY A 293 6.54 5.00 -29.31
C GLY A 293 5.34 5.23 -28.38
N LYS A 294 4.95 4.22 -27.58
CA LYS A 294 3.89 4.34 -26.57
C LYS A 294 4.38 4.91 -25.25
N MET A 295 5.69 4.96 -25.03
CA MET A 295 6.26 5.51 -23.81
C MET A 295 6.08 7.03 -23.80
N PHE A 296 5.60 7.54 -22.68
CA PHE A 296 5.59 8.96 -22.34
C PHE A 296 6.66 9.16 -21.26
N SER A 297 7.69 9.95 -21.54
CA SER A 297 8.81 10.12 -20.60
C SER A 297 8.46 11.07 -19.47
N TYR A 298 9.18 10.95 -18.36
CA TYR A 298 9.08 11.88 -17.24
C TYR A 298 9.19 13.35 -17.65
N GLN A 299 10.14 13.69 -18.53
CA GLN A 299 10.35 15.07 -18.94
C GLN A 299 9.14 15.59 -19.72
N GLU A 300 8.62 14.80 -20.67
CA GLU A 300 7.40 15.16 -21.40
C GLU A 300 6.21 15.35 -20.46
N MET A 301 6.03 14.47 -19.45
CA MET A 301 4.91 14.61 -18.51
C MET A 301 5.06 15.91 -17.69
N LEU A 302 6.27 16.20 -17.24
CA LEU A 302 6.56 17.41 -16.49
C LEU A 302 6.35 18.68 -17.35
N ASP A 303 6.72 18.63 -18.64
CA ASP A 303 6.53 19.74 -19.57
C ASP A 303 5.03 20.03 -19.79
N VAL A 304 4.19 18.99 -19.91
CA VAL A 304 2.72 19.14 -19.96
C VAL A 304 2.19 19.83 -18.71
N ILE A 305 2.69 19.46 -17.53
CA ILE A 305 2.25 20.08 -16.26
C ILE A 305 2.74 21.52 -16.19
N ARG A 306 4.00 21.80 -16.54
CA ARG A 306 4.61 23.14 -16.51
C ARG A 306 3.92 24.11 -17.47
N ALA A 307 3.41 23.63 -18.59
CA ALA A 307 2.66 24.47 -19.53
C ALA A 307 1.40 25.09 -18.87
N LYS A 308 0.77 24.39 -17.91
CA LYS A 308 -0.39 24.90 -17.14
C LYS A 308 0.00 25.47 -15.77
N TYR A 309 1.02 24.93 -15.12
CA TYR A 309 1.52 25.35 -13.81
C TYR A 309 3.03 25.61 -13.87
N PRO A 310 3.46 26.80 -14.34
CA PRO A 310 4.88 27.11 -14.51
C PRO A 310 5.69 27.02 -13.22
N ASP A 311 5.08 27.31 -12.07
CA ASP A 311 5.72 27.34 -10.74
C ASP A 311 5.79 25.98 -10.04
N VAL A 312 5.45 24.88 -10.75
CA VAL A 312 5.62 23.53 -10.22
C VAL A 312 7.10 23.25 -9.95
N HIS A 313 7.41 22.91 -8.70
CA HIS A 313 8.79 22.74 -8.24
C HIS A 313 8.97 21.38 -7.56
N PRO A 314 10.20 20.82 -7.60
CA PRO A 314 10.48 19.57 -6.92
C PRO A 314 10.37 19.76 -5.40
N GLU A 315 9.80 18.76 -4.73
CA GLU A 315 9.78 18.67 -3.27
C GLU A 315 10.85 17.66 -2.82
N GLN A 316 11.57 17.97 -1.75
CA GLN A 316 12.64 17.11 -1.27
C GLN A 316 12.06 15.78 -0.75
N GLY A 317 12.37 14.69 -1.46
CA GLY A 317 11.93 13.34 -1.09
C GLY A 317 12.64 12.77 0.13
N HIS A 318 12.16 11.62 0.58
CA HIS A 318 12.80 10.82 1.62
C HIS A 318 13.93 9.96 1.05
N LYS A 319 14.78 9.44 1.96
CA LYS A 319 15.80 8.45 1.62
C LYS A 319 15.14 7.25 0.93
N ASN A 320 15.70 6.80 -0.19
CA ASN A 320 15.24 5.66 -0.99
C ASN A 320 13.88 5.86 -1.71
N ASP A 321 13.44 7.12 -1.90
CA ASP A 321 12.22 7.37 -2.65
C ASP A 321 12.33 6.94 -4.11
N THR A 322 11.29 6.23 -4.57
CA THR A 322 11.21 5.71 -5.95
C THR A 322 10.65 6.74 -6.93
N SER A 323 10.04 7.80 -6.41
CA SER A 323 9.39 8.84 -7.20
C SER A 323 10.07 10.17 -6.96
N LYS A 324 10.24 10.94 -8.03
CA LYS A 324 10.59 12.36 -7.95
C LYS A 324 9.31 13.13 -7.66
N THR A 325 9.18 13.66 -6.45
CA THR A 325 7.98 14.37 -6.00
C THR A 325 8.06 15.85 -6.38
N TYR A 326 6.93 16.40 -6.81
CA TYR A 326 6.72 17.77 -7.21
C TYR A 326 5.48 18.32 -6.53
N LYS A 327 5.49 19.63 -6.30
CA LYS A 327 4.39 20.35 -5.70
C LYS A 327 3.96 21.52 -6.59
N VAL A 328 2.66 21.61 -6.82
CA VAL A 328 2.04 22.78 -7.45
C VAL A 328 1.65 23.75 -6.33
N PRO A 329 2.09 25.02 -6.38
CA PRO A 329 1.70 26.00 -5.37
C PRO A 329 0.17 26.10 -5.23
N GLY A 330 -0.30 26.16 -3.98
CA GLY A 330 -1.73 26.21 -3.65
C GLY A 330 -2.45 24.86 -3.65
N PHE A 331 -1.79 23.77 -4.05
CA PHE A 331 -2.37 22.43 -3.99
C PHE A 331 -2.02 21.75 -2.66
N THR A 332 -2.98 21.02 -2.12
CA THR A 332 -2.84 20.25 -0.87
C THR A 332 -1.99 19.00 -1.11
N GLY A 333 -2.32 18.27 -2.17
CA GLY A 333 -1.65 17.03 -2.56
C GLY A 333 -0.35 17.25 -3.35
N ARG A 334 0.17 16.15 -3.89
CA ARG A 334 1.48 16.07 -4.54
C ARG A 334 1.44 15.27 -5.82
N VAL A 335 2.39 15.53 -6.70
CA VAL A 335 2.59 14.78 -7.94
C VAL A 335 3.95 14.11 -7.91
N GLY A 336 4.02 12.81 -8.17
CA GLY A 336 5.26 12.04 -8.22
C GLY A 336 5.51 11.47 -9.60
N PHE A 337 6.77 11.27 -9.95
CA PHE A 337 7.16 10.59 -11.18
C PHE A 337 8.06 9.40 -10.89
N ILE A 338 7.63 8.22 -11.32
CA ILE A 338 8.41 6.99 -11.25
C ILE A 338 9.11 6.80 -12.60
N THR A 339 10.39 7.21 -12.63
CA THR A 339 11.23 7.29 -13.83
C THR A 339 11.92 5.96 -14.13
N SER A 340 11.13 4.89 -14.24
CA SER A 340 11.64 3.52 -14.34
C SER A 340 12.49 3.23 -15.58
N MET A 341 12.34 4.00 -16.65
CA MET A 341 13.10 3.82 -17.89
C MET A 341 14.17 4.89 -18.06
N THR A 342 13.83 6.16 -17.82
CA THR A 342 14.73 7.29 -18.15
C THR A 342 15.76 7.60 -17.07
N HIS A 343 15.39 7.47 -15.80
CA HIS A 343 16.26 7.81 -14.67
C HIS A 343 16.07 6.79 -13.54
N ASN A 344 16.79 5.67 -13.58
CA ASN A 344 16.61 4.63 -12.57
C ASN A 344 17.01 5.11 -11.16
N PHE A 345 16.37 4.50 -10.15
CA PHE A 345 16.59 4.78 -8.71
C PHE A 345 17.31 3.62 -8.01
N CYS A 346 18.08 2.82 -8.75
CA CYS A 346 18.62 1.58 -8.22
C CYS A 346 19.68 1.80 -7.13
N GLY A 347 20.46 2.90 -7.21
CA GLY A 347 21.49 3.23 -6.22
C GLY A 347 20.97 3.36 -4.78
N THR A 348 19.68 3.64 -4.59
CA THR A 348 19.04 3.75 -3.26
C THR A 348 17.97 2.67 -3.03
N CYS A 349 17.92 1.63 -3.85
CA CYS A 349 16.85 0.64 -3.80
C CYS A 349 16.95 -0.30 -2.58
N ASN A 350 16.04 -0.11 -1.62
CA ASN A 350 15.90 -0.91 -0.39
C ASN A 350 14.86 -2.06 -0.48
N ARG A 351 14.35 -2.38 -1.67
CA ARG A 351 13.23 -3.32 -1.84
C ARG A 351 13.66 -4.76 -2.05
N LEU A 352 12.92 -5.67 -1.42
CA LEU A 352 12.90 -7.12 -1.68
C LEU A 352 11.48 -7.56 -2.04
N ARG A 353 11.35 -8.62 -2.84
CA ARG A 353 10.05 -9.15 -3.28
C ARG A 353 9.94 -10.64 -3.03
N ILE A 354 8.81 -11.08 -2.50
CA ILE A 354 8.39 -12.47 -2.44
C ILE A 354 7.22 -12.63 -3.41
N THR A 355 7.34 -13.55 -4.36
CA THR A 355 6.31 -13.87 -5.35
C THR A 355 5.22 -14.78 -4.73
N GLY A 356 4.11 -15.00 -5.45
CA GLY A 356 2.97 -15.78 -4.94
C GLY A 356 3.31 -17.25 -4.65
N ASP A 357 4.25 -17.80 -5.43
CA ASP A 357 4.85 -19.12 -5.28
C ASP A 357 6.04 -19.15 -4.30
N GLY A 358 6.31 -18.03 -3.62
CA GLY A 358 7.29 -17.92 -2.53
C GLY A 358 8.76 -17.91 -2.96
N ASN A 359 9.04 -17.45 -4.17
CA ASN A 359 10.39 -17.13 -4.59
C ASN A 359 10.78 -15.71 -4.15
N LEU A 360 12.00 -15.56 -3.66
CA LEU A 360 12.61 -14.27 -3.37
C LEU A 360 13.25 -13.70 -4.63
N LYS A 361 12.88 -12.46 -4.96
CA LYS A 361 13.42 -11.67 -6.05
C LYS A 361 13.99 -10.35 -5.49
N VAL A 362 15.29 -10.13 -5.68
CA VAL A 362 16.00 -8.94 -5.16
C VAL A 362 15.91 -7.73 -6.10
N CYS A 363 15.51 -7.96 -7.36
CA CYS A 363 15.30 -6.95 -8.37
C CYS A 363 14.00 -7.24 -9.14
N LEU A 364 13.35 -6.21 -9.68
CA LEU A 364 12.19 -6.40 -10.55
C LEU A 364 12.56 -7.07 -11.89
N PHE A 365 13.77 -6.79 -12.39
CA PHE A 365 14.32 -7.33 -13.63
C PHE A 365 15.50 -8.25 -13.29
N GLY A 366 15.50 -9.48 -13.82
CA GLY A 366 16.52 -10.49 -13.57
C GLY A 366 15.93 -11.86 -13.25
N ASN A 367 16.64 -12.93 -13.62
CA ASN A 367 16.14 -14.31 -13.53
C ASN A 367 16.55 -15.04 -12.26
N THR A 368 17.45 -14.48 -11.47
CA THR A 368 17.91 -15.10 -10.24
C THR A 368 16.82 -15.00 -9.18
N GLU A 369 16.23 -16.14 -8.87
CA GLU A 369 15.19 -16.32 -7.87
C GLU A 369 15.57 -17.50 -6.98
N VAL A 370 15.25 -17.42 -5.70
CA VAL A 370 15.49 -18.49 -4.73
C VAL A 370 14.19 -18.83 -4.02
N SER A 371 13.85 -20.12 -3.94
CA SER A 371 12.59 -20.59 -3.37
C SER A 371 12.65 -20.62 -1.84
N LEU A 372 12.06 -19.60 -1.20
CA LEU A 372 11.90 -19.60 0.26
C LEU A 372 10.79 -20.55 0.71
N ARG A 373 9.79 -20.77 -0.15
CA ARG A 373 8.68 -21.72 0.06
C ARG A 373 9.20 -23.14 0.26
N ASP A 374 10.07 -23.61 -0.61
CA ASP A 374 10.52 -25.01 -0.53
C ASP A 374 11.40 -25.23 0.69
N ILE A 375 12.20 -24.21 1.07
CA ILE A 375 12.98 -24.23 2.30
C ILE A 375 12.05 -24.28 3.50
N ILE A 376 11.12 -23.33 3.66
CA ILE A 376 10.26 -23.27 4.85
C ILE A 376 9.42 -24.54 5.01
N ARG A 377 8.99 -25.17 3.92
CA ARG A 377 8.20 -26.41 3.96
C ARG A 377 9.00 -27.65 4.39
N LYS A 378 10.34 -27.62 4.41
CA LYS A 378 11.14 -28.75 4.93
C LYS A 378 10.75 -29.12 6.37
N VAL A 379 10.36 -28.14 7.18
CA VAL A 379 9.90 -28.36 8.57
C VAL A 379 8.56 -29.10 8.65
N ASN A 380 7.84 -29.18 7.52
CA ASN A 380 6.58 -29.86 7.36
C ASN A 380 6.66 -30.91 6.23
N GLN A 381 7.80 -31.59 6.09
CA GLN A 381 8.00 -32.69 5.13
C GLN A 381 7.74 -32.31 3.65
N GLY A 382 7.93 -31.03 3.30
CA GLY A 382 7.66 -30.51 1.96
C GLY A 382 6.19 -30.16 1.70
N GLU A 383 5.31 -30.34 2.68
CA GLU A 383 3.88 -30.04 2.58
C GLU A 383 3.57 -28.57 2.94
N PRO A 384 2.55 -27.96 2.32
CA PRO A 384 2.08 -26.63 2.71
C PRO A 384 1.75 -26.56 4.21
N ILE A 385 2.17 -25.48 4.86
CA ILE A 385 1.91 -25.27 6.29
C ILE A 385 0.51 -24.68 6.45
N ASP A 386 -0.42 -25.47 6.99
CA ASP A 386 -1.77 -25.02 7.36
C ASP A 386 -1.80 -24.47 8.80
N GLU A 387 -2.99 -24.06 9.28
CA GLU A 387 -3.14 -23.50 10.62
C GLU A 387 -2.77 -24.50 11.72
N ALA A 388 -3.10 -25.78 11.56
CA ALA A 388 -2.78 -26.82 12.55
C ALA A 388 -1.26 -27.09 12.63
N ALA A 389 -0.60 -27.21 11.47
CA ALA A 389 0.85 -27.34 11.40
C ALA A 389 1.55 -26.11 11.97
N PHE A 390 1.02 -24.91 11.70
CA PHE A 390 1.53 -23.66 12.25
C PHE A 390 1.42 -23.60 13.78
N GLU A 391 0.27 -23.95 14.34
CA GLU A 391 0.09 -24.04 15.79
C GLU A 391 1.05 -25.05 16.43
N ALA A 392 1.25 -26.21 15.81
CA ALA A 392 2.20 -27.21 16.29
C ALA A 392 3.65 -26.69 16.27
N LEU A 393 4.04 -25.94 15.23
CA LEU A 393 5.34 -25.28 15.16
C LEU A 393 5.49 -24.20 16.25
N ASN A 394 4.44 -23.42 16.50
CA ASN A 394 4.45 -22.36 17.51
C ASN A 394 4.56 -22.92 18.93
N GLN A 395 3.85 -24.01 19.22
CA GLN A 395 3.96 -24.70 20.50
C GLN A 395 5.40 -25.17 20.72
N ARG A 396 6.01 -25.82 19.72
CA ARG A 396 7.41 -26.27 19.80
C ARG A 396 8.40 -25.13 20.01
N ALA A 397 8.20 -23.98 19.33
CA ALA A 397 9.07 -22.81 19.49
C ALA A 397 8.95 -22.18 20.89
N ASN A 398 7.74 -22.13 21.46
CA ASN A 398 7.52 -21.59 22.80
C ASN A 398 8.16 -22.44 23.92
N TYR A 399 8.37 -23.74 23.71
CA TYR A 399 9.13 -24.59 24.66
C TYR A 399 10.64 -24.32 24.66
N ILE A 400 11.17 -23.62 23.64
CA ILE A 400 12.61 -23.39 23.44
C ILE A 400 13.01 -21.93 23.78
N ALA A 401 12.05 -21.02 23.96
CA ALA A 401 12.31 -19.59 24.16
C ALA A 401 12.98 -19.26 25.52
N PRO A 402 14.05 -18.44 25.57
CA PRO A 402 14.63 -17.93 26.81
C PRO A 402 13.68 -16.99 27.58
N LEU A 403 13.96 -16.77 28.87
CA LEU A 403 13.18 -16.00 29.86
C LEU A 403 12.85 -14.53 29.48
N ASP A 404 13.34 -14.00 28.37
CA ASP A 404 13.15 -12.61 27.91
C ASP A 404 11.98 -12.47 26.92
N GLY A 405 10.78 -12.87 27.34
CA GLY A 405 9.53 -12.67 26.61
C GLY A 405 9.40 -13.41 25.27
N PRO A 406 8.20 -13.43 24.65
CA PRO A 406 8.03 -14.09 23.35
C PRO A 406 8.72 -13.27 22.26
N GLY A 407 9.85 -13.77 21.76
CA GLY A 407 10.49 -13.26 20.55
C GLY A 407 9.57 -13.39 19.32
N PRO A 408 9.89 -12.72 18.20
CA PRO A 408 9.14 -12.89 16.96
C PRO A 408 9.11 -14.36 16.56
N LEU A 409 7.95 -14.83 16.12
CA LEU A 409 7.76 -16.23 15.76
C LEU A 409 8.61 -16.58 14.54
N LEU A 410 9.59 -17.47 14.70
CA LEU A 410 10.51 -17.87 13.63
C LEU A 410 10.30 -19.34 13.26
N ALA A 411 10.43 -19.63 11.95
CA ALA A 411 10.46 -21.01 11.50
C ALA A 411 11.70 -21.73 12.06
N PRO A 412 11.62 -23.03 12.42
CA PRO A 412 12.76 -23.77 12.97
C PRO A 412 14.01 -23.78 12.08
N ASN A 413 13.84 -23.62 10.77
CA ASN A 413 14.92 -23.53 9.79
C ASN A 413 15.22 -22.07 9.38
N SER A 414 15.08 -21.12 10.31
CA SER A 414 15.37 -19.70 10.07
C SER A 414 16.81 -19.45 9.64
N GLU A 415 17.79 -20.20 10.14
CA GLU A 415 19.19 -20.03 9.76
C GLU A 415 19.43 -20.30 8.27
N GLU A 416 18.89 -21.42 7.75
CA GLU A 416 18.97 -21.76 6.31
C GLU A 416 18.28 -20.70 5.45
N LEU A 417 17.11 -20.22 5.89
CA LEU A 417 16.40 -19.13 5.20
C LEU A 417 17.26 -17.85 5.15
N LEU A 418 17.89 -17.46 6.26
CA LEU A 418 18.72 -16.26 6.34
C LEU A 418 19.97 -16.37 5.47
N GLU A 419 20.61 -17.54 5.41
CA GLU A 419 21.77 -17.76 4.56
C GLU A 419 21.42 -17.59 3.07
N VAL A 420 20.32 -18.21 2.63
CA VAL A 420 19.84 -18.10 1.25
C VAL A 420 19.42 -16.66 0.92
N ILE A 421 18.74 -15.97 1.83
CA ILE A 421 18.38 -14.55 1.68
C ILE A 421 19.65 -13.71 1.53
N ASN A 422 20.65 -13.92 2.38
CA ASN A 422 21.92 -13.18 2.36
C ASN A 422 22.65 -13.35 1.03
N ILE A 423 22.79 -14.58 0.54
CA ILE A 423 23.42 -14.84 -0.76
C ILE A 423 22.65 -14.10 -1.87
N ALA A 424 21.33 -14.15 -1.87
CA ALA A 424 20.52 -13.45 -2.87
C ALA A 424 20.71 -11.92 -2.78
N VAL A 425 20.68 -11.36 -1.57
CA VAL A 425 20.86 -9.93 -1.30
C VAL A 425 22.25 -9.44 -1.71
N LYS A 426 23.32 -10.16 -1.36
CA LYS A 426 24.70 -9.81 -1.75
C LYS A 426 24.92 -9.83 -3.26
N ASN A 427 24.17 -10.66 -3.99
CA ASN A 427 24.20 -10.73 -5.45
C ASN A 427 23.38 -9.62 -6.16
N LYS A 428 22.66 -8.78 -5.41
CA LYS A 428 21.88 -7.67 -5.98
C LYS A 428 22.80 -6.69 -6.70
N LYS A 429 22.52 -6.45 -7.98
CA LYS A 429 23.31 -5.53 -8.82
C LYS A 429 23.10 -4.07 -8.40
N GLU A 430 24.06 -3.22 -8.73
CA GLU A 430 24.01 -1.77 -8.48
C GLU A 430 22.81 -1.13 -9.20
N LYS A 431 22.67 -1.44 -10.50
CA LYS A 431 21.62 -0.95 -11.40
C LYS A 431 21.09 -2.08 -12.28
N HIS A 432 19.86 -1.92 -12.80
CA HIS A 432 19.32 -2.84 -13.80
C HIS A 432 19.93 -2.52 -15.18
N ALA A 433 19.76 -3.46 -16.12
CA ALA A 433 20.18 -3.31 -17.50
C ALA A 433 19.58 -2.05 -18.16
N GLY A 434 20.24 -1.53 -19.19
CA GLY A 434 19.76 -0.35 -19.94
C GLY A 434 18.48 -0.65 -20.74
N ILE A 435 17.81 0.41 -21.21
CA ILE A 435 16.52 0.32 -21.94
C ILE A 435 16.56 -0.70 -23.09
N GLY A 436 17.65 -0.73 -23.88
CA GLY A 436 17.77 -1.62 -25.05
C GLY A 436 17.95 -3.12 -24.70
N GLU A 437 18.41 -3.42 -23.48
CA GLU A 437 18.58 -4.79 -23.01
C GLU A 437 17.33 -5.28 -22.27
N LEU A 438 16.65 -4.39 -21.53
CA LEU A 438 15.43 -4.72 -20.76
C LEU A 438 14.29 -5.25 -21.64
N GLU A 439 14.17 -4.75 -22.86
CA GLU A 439 13.15 -5.20 -23.82
C GLU A 439 13.29 -6.69 -24.18
N ASN A 440 14.52 -7.20 -24.19
CA ASN A 440 14.83 -8.57 -24.63
C ASN A 440 15.05 -9.54 -23.47
N MET A 441 15.00 -9.06 -22.22
CA MET A 441 15.12 -9.91 -21.05
C MET A 441 13.82 -10.68 -20.82
N LYS A 442 13.90 -12.02 -20.82
CA LYS A 442 12.82 -12.86 -20.30
C LYS A 442 12.55 -12.49 -18.84
N ASN A 443 11.31 -12.18 -18.49
CA ASN A 443 10.92 -11.91 -17.11
C ASN A 443 9.55 -12.49 -16.81
N ARG A 444 9.23 -12.76 -15.54
CA ARG A 444 7.87 -13.20 -15.22
C ARG A 444 6.86 -12.09 -15.61
N PRO A 445 5.64 -12.46 -16.04
CA PRO A 445 4.54 -11.50 -16.19
C PRO A 445 4.35 -10.69 -14.90
N MET A 446 3.98 -9.41 -15.03
CA MET A 446 3.84 -8.48 -13.90
C MET A 446 2.97 -9.04 -12.77
N ILE A 447 1.91 -9.77 -13.14
CA ILE A 447 0.97 -10.40 -12.21
C ILE A 447 1.61 -11.44 -11.28
N LEU A 448 2.64 -12.15 -11.73
CA LEU A 448 3.32 -13.19 -10.95
C LEU A 448 4.41 -12.61 -10.04
N ILE A 449 4.93 -11.42 -10.38
CA ILE A 449 5.96 -10.73 -9.58
C ILE A 449 5.35 -9.85 -8.47
N GLY A 450 4.06 -9.51 -8.59
CA GLY A 450 3.38 -8.57 -7.68
C GLY A 450 3.72 -7.11 -8.02
N GLY A 451 2.85 -6.50 -8.84
CA GLY A 451 2.94 -5.13 -9.35
C GLY A 451 3.23 -4.07 -8.29
#